data_AF-A0A6A6CW19-F1
#
_entry.id   AF-A0A6A6CW19-F1
#
_cell.length_a   1.000
_cell.length_b   1.000
_cell.length_c   1.000
_cell.angle_alpha   90.00
_cell.angle_beta   90.00
_cell.angle_gamma   90.00
#
_symmetry.space_group_name_H-M   'P 1'
#
loop_
_entity.id
_entity.type
_entity.pdbx_description
1 polymer ?
#
loop_
_entity_poly.entity_id
_entity_poly.type
_entity_poly.pdbx_seq_one_letter_code
_entity_poly.pdbx_strand_id
1 'polypeptide(L)'
;MPESNRRYTFLIDTNLDLTSTTPGWPETFARLRIDAEDTTDLKYMDAQLEKQVPDFAFMPSGDYHRLQRAGKCAYRGLAIPTSKVTRQAAVPSVLVVKPDDPAQSLMDLSGSHIWIHQRVLHVLLLRRRGNARPTKRRPARISSSTEDATLARPD
;
A
#
# COMPACT_ATOMS: atom_id res chain seq x y z
N MET A 1 21.67 -28.24 -3.72
CA MET A 1 21.03 -27.38 -2.71
C MET A 1 19.70 -28.03 -2.38
N PRO A 2 19.44 -28.55 -1.17
CA PRO A 2 18.13 -29.07 -0.86
C PRO A 2 17.14 -27.90 -0.92
N GLU A 3 16.14 -28.00 -1.79
CA GLU A 3 15.01 -27.08 -1.80
C GLU A 3 14.41 -27.08 -0.39
N SER A 4 14.46 -25.94 0.28
CA SER A 4 13.83 -25.81 1.59
C SER A 4 12.37 -26.24 1.47
N ASN A 5 11.92 -27.20 2.28
CA ASN A 5 10.52 -27.66 2.36
C ASN A 5 9.59 -26.60 2.96
N ARG A 6 9.87 -25.33 2.70
CA ARG A 6 9.23 -24.18 3.30
C ARG A 6 8.01 -23.82 2.49
N ARG A 7 6.88 -23.69 3.18
CA ARG A 7 5.66 -23.05 2.65
C ARG A 7 5.73 -21.55 2.96
N TYR A 8 5.19 -20.77 2.05
CA TYR A 8 5.06 -19.32 2.20
C TYR A 8 3.63 -18.98 2.58
N THR A 9 3.43 -17.91 3.33
CA THR A 9 2.09 -17.42 3.68
C THR A 9 1.76 -16.14 2.92
N PHE A 10 0.54 -16.04 2.40
CA PHE A 10 0.07 -14.89 1.64
C PHE A 10 -1.30 -14.41 2.13
N LEU A 11 -1.35 -13.22 2.70
CA LEU A 11 -2.58 -12.59 3.18
C LEU A 11 -3.21 -11.70 2.10
N ILE A 12 -4.47 -11.92 1.76
CA ILE A 12 -5.16 -11.27 0.64
C ILE A 12 -6.38 -10.49 1.16
N ASP A 13 -6.43 -9.19 0.87
CA ASP A 13 -7.63 -8.37 1.03
C ASP A 13 -8.64 -8.67 -0.08
N THR A 14 -9.79 -9.24 0.28
CA THR A 14 -10.83 -9.64 -0.67
C THR A 14 -11.89 -8.58 -0.93
N ASN A 15 -11.76 -7.36 -0.38
CA ASN A 15 -12.69 -6.25 -0.63
C ASN A 15 -12.78 -5.79 -2.10
N LEU A 16 -11.96 -6.33 -3.02
CA LEU A 16 -11.93 -5.99 -4.45
C LEU A 16 -12.13 -7.20 -5.39
N ASP A 17 -12.95 -8.17 -4.99
CA ASP A 17 -13.31 -9.34 -5.81
C ASP A 17 -12.09 -10.18 -6.25
N LEU A 18 -11.05 -10.21 -5.41
CA LEU A 18 -9.83 -10.98 -5.66
C LEU A 18 -9.56 -11.88 -4.46
N THR A 19 -9.75 -13.18 -4.67
CA THR A 19 -9.65 -14.21 -3.64
C THR A 19 -8.57 -15.23 -4.03
N SER A 20 -8.11 -16.02 -3.06
CA SER A 20 -7.24 -17.17 -3.29
C SER A 20 -7.79 -18.18 -4.32
N THR A 21 -9.11 -18.18 -4.54
CA THR A 21 -9.82 -19.05 -5.48
C THR A 21 -9.99 -18.47 -6.88
N THR A 22 -9.50 -17.25 -7.13
CA THR A 22 -9.53 -16.62 -8.46
C THR A 22 -8.88 -17.53 -9.50
N PRO A 23 -9.48 -17.76 -10.69
CA PRO A 23 -8.91 -18.64 -11.70
C PRO A 23 -7.42 -18.35 -11.98
N GLY A 24 -6.60 -19.41 -11.99
CA GLY A 24 -5.13 -19.35 -12.15
C GLY A 24 -4.33 -19.13 -10.87
N TRP A 25 -4.93 -18.62 -9.79
CA TRP A 25 -4.26 -18.43 -8.50
C TRP A 25 -4.01 -19.76 -7.76
N PRO A 26 -4.98 -20.69 -7.64
CA PRO A 26 -4.76 -21.96 -6.95
C PRO A 26 -3.57 -22.77 -7.49
N GLU A 27 -3.44 -22.88 -8.82
CA GLU A 27 -2.32 -23.57 -9.45
C GLU A 27 -0.99 -22.86 -9.17
N THR A 28 -0.98 -21.53 -9.25
CA THR A 28 0.21 -20.71 -8.95
C THR A 28 0.62 -20.88 -7.49
N PHE A 29 -0.33 -20.86 -6.56
CA PHE A 29 -0.08 -21.04 -5.12
C PHE A 29 0.42 -22.44 -4.80
N ALA A 30 -0.20 -23.48 -5.37
CA ALA A 30 0.27 -24.85 -5.21
C ALA A 30 1.71 -25.00 -5.73
N ARG A 31 2.00 -24.49 -6.94
CA ARG A 31 3.34 -24.54 -7.56
C ARG A 31 4.39 -23.81 -6.74
N LEU A 32 4.04 -22.67 -6.14
CA LEU A 32 4.95 -21.86 -5.32
C LEU A 32 4.92 -22.23 -3.83
N ARG A 33 4.15 -23.25 -3.44
CA ARG A 33 3.95 -23.67 -2.03
C ARG A 33 3.49 -22.52 -1.14
N ILE A 34 2.53 -21.73 -1.63
CA ILE A 34 1.91 -20.61 -0.92
C ILE A 34 0.62 -21.10 -0.27
N ASP A 35 0.50 -20.88 1.04
CA ASP A 35 -0.73 -20.98 1.79
C ASP A 35 -1.34 -19.58 1.87
N ALA A 36 -2.46 -19.39 1.17
CA ALA A 36 -3.14 -18.11 1.11
C ALA A 36 -4.26 -18.02 2.16
N GLU A 37 -4.41 -16.85 2.74
CA GLU A 37 -5.48 -16.51 3.67
C GLU A 37 -6.24 -15.30 3.12
N ASP A 38 -7.54 -15.47 2.93
CA ASP A 38 -8.45 -14.44 2.44
C ASP A 38 -9.12 -13.73 3.62
N THR A 39 -9.16 -12.39 3.61
CA THR A 39 -9.81 -11.61 4.66
C THR A 39 -10.36 -10.29 4.12
N THR A 40 -11.42 -9.77 4.74
CA THR A 40 -11.92 -8.41 4.53
C THR A 40 -11.59 -7.49 5.72
N ASP A 41 -11.03 -8.03 6.81
CA ASP A 41 -10.69 -7.28 8.02
C ASP A 41 -9.31 -6.63 7.91
N LEU A 42 -9.31 -5.34 7.55
CA LEU A 42 -8.09 -4.54 7.43
C LEU A 42 -7.35 -4.37 8.76
N LYS A 43 -8.05 -4.37 9.90
CA LYS A 43 -7.38 -4.27 11.22
C LYS A 43 -6.64 -5.56 11.54
N TYR A 44 -7.23 -6.69 11.20
CA TYR A 44 -6.56 -7.98 11.28
C TYR A 44 -5.32 -8.02 10.38
N MET A 45 -5.44 -7.57 9.13
CA MET A 45 -4.29 -7.51 8.21
C MET A 45 -3.14 -6.66 8.76
N ASP A 46 -3.45 -5.45 9.22
CA ASP A 46 -2.46 -4.56 9.83
C ASP A 46 -1.75 -5.26 11.00
N ALA A 47 -2.51 -5.91 11.89
CA ALA A 47 -1.93 -6.62 13.03
C ALA A 47 -1.00 -7.78 12.60
N GLN A 48 -1.37 -8.54 11.56
CA GLN A 48 -0.53 -9.62 11.03
C GLN A 48 0.76 -9.08 10.39
N LEU A 49 0.65 -7.97 9.67
CA LEU A 49 1.79 -7.30 9.04
C LEU A 49 2.75 -6.69 10.08
N GLU A 50 2.23 -6.02 11.11
CA GLU A 50 3.03 -5.52 12.23
C GLU A 50 3.79 -6.66 12.92
N LYS A 51 3.14 -7.82 13.11
CA LYS A 51 3.75 -9.04 13.69
C LYS A 51 4.68 -9.78 12.71
N GLN A 52 4.76 -9.34 11.45
CA GLN A 52 5.56 -9.97 10.40
C GLN A 52 5.23 -11.46 10.18
N VAL A 53 3.96 -11.84 10.35
CA VAL A 53 3.50 -13.22 10.20
C VAL A 53 3.48 -13.67 8.74
N PRO A 54 2.83 -12.96 7.80
CA PRO A 54 2.81 -13.39 6.42
C PRO A 54 4.17 -13.18 5.71
N ASP A 55 4.51 -14.00 4.72
CA ASP A 55 5.63 -13.71 3.82
C ASP A 55 5.24 -12.65 2.77
N PHE A 56 3.97 -12.67 2.35
CA PHE A 56 3.37 -11.78 1.34
C PHE A 56 2.04 -11.20 1.80
N ALA A 57 1.71 -10.00 1.35
CA ALA A 57 0.35 -9.47 1.53
C ALA A 57 -0.11 -8.64 0.33
N PHE A 58 -1.41 -8.70 0.04
CA PHE A 58 -2.07 -7.88 -0.96
C PHE A 58 -3.08 -7.02 -0.24
N MET A 59 -2.74 -5.76 -0.02
CA MET A 59 -3.50 -4.87 0.88
C MET A 59 -3.73 -3.50 0.24
N PRO A 60 -4.67 -2.69 0.73
CA PRO A 60 -4.81 -1.30 0.34
C PRO A 60 -3.52 -0.48 0.53
N SER A 61 -3.20 0.35 -0.44
CA SER A 61 -2.02 1.24 -0.47
C SER A 61 -2.06 2.29 0.63
N GLY A 62 -3.24 2.81 0.98
CA GLY A 62 -3.41 3.74 2.10
C GLY A 62 -2.93 3.14 3.41
N ASP A 63 -3.35 1.90 3.69
CA ASP A 63 -3.00 1.13 4.86
C ASP A 63 -1.49 0.78 4.87
N TYR A 64 -0.91 0.42 3.71
CA TYR A 64 0.54 0.26 3.57
C TYR A 64 1.31 1.54 3.94
N HIS A 65 0.90 2.69 3.40
CA HIS A 65 1.56 3.97 3.70
C HIS A 65 1.39 4.37 5.16
N ARG A 66 0.26 4.04 5.79
CA ARG A 66 0.05 4.23 7.23
C ARG A 66 1.05 3.41 8.05
N LEU A 67 1.21 2.13 7.74
CA LEU A 67 2.20 1.25 8.39
C LEU A 67 3.65 1.73 8.17
N GLN A 68 3.98 2.18 6.96
CA GLN A 68 5.30 2.76 6.67
C GLN A 68 5.57 4.02 7.51
N ARG A 69 4.62 4.97 7.54
CA ARG A 69 4.76 6.22 8.29
C ARG A 69 4.92 5.97 9.79
N ALA A 70 4.24 4.95 10.32
CA ALA A 70 4.38 4.54 11.71
C ALA A 70 5.73 3.85 12.03
N GLY A 71 6.59 3.61 11.04
CA GLY A 71 7.86 2.89 11.23
C GLY A 71 7.69 1.39 11.52
N LYS A 72 6.48 0.86 11.31
CA LYS A 72 6.12 -0.52 11.68
C LYS A 72 6.15 -1.50 10.51
N CYS A 73 6.42 -1.03 9.29
CA CYS A 73 6.39 -1.87 8.11
C CYS A 73 7.77 -2.46 7.78
N ALA A 74 7.94 -3.76 7.99
CA ALA A 74 9.12 -4.52 7.55
C ALA A 74 9.06 -4.96 6.07
N TYR A 75 8.00 -4.56 5.35
CA TYR A 75 7.70 -5.02 4.00
C TYR A 75 8.04 -3.97 2.94
N ARG A 76 8.50 -4.46 1.79
CA ARG A 76 8.70 -3.65 0.59
C ARG A 76 7.51 -3.84 -0.35
N GLY A 77 6.96 -2.73 -0.85
CA GLY A 77 6.01 -2.76 -1.97
C GLY A 77 6.70 -3.19 -3.26
N LEU A 78 6.13 -4.19 -3.93
CA LEU A 78 6.63 -4.76 -5.19
C LEU A 78 5.83 -4.32 -6.40
N ALA A 79 4.51 -4.27 -6.27
CA ALA A 79 3.63 -3.94 -7.37
C ALA A 79 2.44 -3.12 -6.86
N ILE A 80 2.10 -2.08 -7.61
CA ILE A 80 0.84 -1.34 -7.49
C ILE A 80 0.03 -1.74 -8.73
N PRO A 81 -1.02 -2.56 -8.59
CA PRO A 81 -1.84 -2.98 -9.72
C PRO A 81 -2.58 -1.78 -10.29
N THR A 82 -2.62 -1.66 -11.60
CA THR A 82 -3.42 -0.62 -12.27
C THR A 82 -4.88 -1.04 -12.34
N SER A 83 -5.81 -0.09 -12.25
CA SER A 83 -7.23 -0.34 -12.50
C SER A 83 -7.45 -0.96 -13.88
N LYS A 84 -8.28 -2.01 -13.99
CA LYS A 84 -8.67 -2.58 -15.29
C LYS A 84 -9.43 -1.57 -16.17
N VAL A 85 -10.10 -0.60 -15.53
CA VAL A 85 -10.95 0.39 -16.21
C VAL A 85 -10.11 1.59 -16.67
N THR A 86 -9.40 2.25 -15.76
CA THR A 86 -8.67 3.49 -16.06
C THR A 86 -7.23 3.25 -16.48
N ARG A 87 -6.70 2.02 -16.30
CA ARG A 87 -5.27 1.66 -16.45
C ARG A 87 -4.31 2.51 -15.62
N GLN A 88 -4.81 3.29 -14.67
CA GLN A 88 -4.01 4.11 -13.78
C GLN A 88 -3.79 3.39 -12.45
N ALA A 89 -2.61 3.61 -11.88
CA ALA A 89 -2.24 3.19 -10.53
C ALA A 89 -2.73 4.18 -9.46
N ALA A 90 -3.43 5.25 -9.85
CA ALA A 90 -4.17 6.14 -8.99
C ALA A 90 -5.60 6.19 -9.57
N VAL A 91 -6.59 5.74 -8.79
CA VAL A 91 -8.00 5.84 -9.19
C VAL A 91 -8.55 7.04 -8.44
N PRO A 92 -9.05 8.08 -9.13
CA PRO A 92 -9.65 9.21 -8.46
C PRO A 92 -10.90 8.74 -7.69
N SER A 93 -11.07 9.25 -6.47
CA SER A 93 -12.32 9.09 -5.73
C SER A 93 -13.42 9.82 -6.48
N VAL A 94 -14.55 9.13 -6.70
CA VAL A 94 -15.74 9.72 -7.30
C VAL A 94 -16.85 9.76 -6.27
N LEU A 95 -17.57 10.88 -6.23
CA LEU A 95 -18.83 10.97 -5.52
C LEU A 95 -19.93 10.51 -6.49
N VAL A 96 -20.76 9.56 -6.05
CA VAL A 96 -21.83 9.00 -6.86
C VAL A 96 -23.14 9.24 -6.12
N VAL A 97 -24.09 9.85 -6.82
CA VAL A 97 -25.48 10.00 -6.36
C VAL A 97 -26.35 8.94 -7.05
N LYS A 98 -27.52 8.63 -6.49
CA LYS A 98 -28.45 7.69 -7.14
C LYS A 98 -28.97 8.29 -8.46
N PRO A 99 -29.36 7.46 -9.44
CA PRO A 99 -29.90 7.97 -10.71
C PRO A 99 -31.14 8.87 -10.57
N ASP A 100 -31.91 8.68 -9.50
CA ASP A 100 -33.13 9.44 -9.16
C ASP A 100 -32.89 10.53 -8.10
N ASP A 101 -31.64 10.75 -7.68
CA ASP A 101 -31.27 11.79 -6.73
C ASP A 101 -31.34 13.17 -7.43
N PRO A 102 -32.08 14.15 -6.87
CA PRO A 102 -32.24 15.45 -7.51
C PRO A 102 -30.99 16.34 -7.40
N ALA A 103 -29.98 15.98 -6.58
CA ALA A 103 -28.79 16.79 -6.37
C ALA A 103 -28.03 17.07 -7.68
N GLN A 104 -27.86 18.36 -8.01
CA GLN A 104 -27.12 18.81 -9.20
C GLN A 104 -25.72 19.34 -8.84
N SER A 105 -25.46 19.52 -7.54
CA SER A 105 -24.22 20.08 -7.01
C SER A 105 -23.89 19.53 -5.63
N LEU A 106 -22.64 19.74 -5.18
CA LEU A 106 -22.23 19.42 -3.82
C LEU A 106 -23.02 20.18 -2.75
N MET A 107 -23.53 21.37 -3.06
CA MET A 107 -24.32 22.18 -2.12
C MET A 107 -25.67 21.55 -1.83
N ASP A 108 -26.25 20.84 -2.82
CA ASP A 108 -27.53 20.16 -2.68
C ASP A 108 -27.44 18.94 -1.75
N LEU A 109 -26.21 18.45 -1.51
CA LEU A 109 -25.92 17.33 -0.61
C LEU A 109 -25.72 17.78 0.85
N SER A 110 -25.93 19.07 1.14
CA SER A 110 -25.81 19.61 2.49
C SER A 110 -26.84 18.97 3.43
N GLY A 111 -26.37 18.37 4.52
CA GLY A 111 -27.23 17.67 5.49
C GLY A 111 -27.58 16.23 5.09
N SER A 112 -27.15 15.77 3.92
CA SER A 112 -27.36 14.40 3.47
C SER A 112 -26.42 13.41 4.18
N HIS A 113 -26.86 12.16 4.29
CA HIS A 113 -26.00 11.07 4.76
C HIS A 113 -25.05 10.63 3.65
N ILE A 114 -23.76 10.92 3.83
CA ILE A 114 -22.71 10.51 2.90
C ILE A 114 -22.22 9.12 3.29
N TRP A 115 -22.30 8.17 2.36
CA TRP A 115 -21.71 6.85 2.49
C TRP A 115 -20.39 6.80 1.74
N ILE A 116 -19.31 6.51 2.45
CA ILE A 116 -17.97 6.42 1.87
C ILE A 116 -17.68 4.95 1.56
N HIS A 117 -17.65 4.60 0.27
CA HIS A 117 -17.16 3.31 -0.18
C HIS A 117 -15.68 3.44 -0.58
N GLN A 118 -14.79 2.85 0.20
CA GLN A 118 -13.35 2.86 -0.11
C GLN A 118 -13.06 1.82 -1.19
N ARG A 119 -12.78 2.24 -2.43
CA ARG A 119 -12.05 1.41 -3.40
C ARG A 119 -10.63 1.93 -3.46
N VAL A 120 -9.74 1.27 -2.75
CA VAL A 120 -8.33 1.67 -2.65
C VAL A 120 -7.52 0.87 -3.66
N LEU A 121 -6.44 1.46 -4.17
CA LEU A 121 -5.43 0.70 -4.89
C LEU A 121 -4.68 -0.23 -3.98
N HIS A 122 -4.46 -1.47 -4.38
CA HIS A 122 -3.71 -2.42 -3.56
C HIS A 122 -2.21 -2.32 -3.78
N VAL A 123 -1.43 -2.94 -2.90
CA VAL A 123 0.01 -3.11 -3.06
C VAL A 123 0.33 -4.55 -2.72
N LEU A 124 1.11 -5.20 -3.58
CA LEU A 124 1.74 -6.47 -3.24
C LEU A 124 2.98 -6.19 -2.40
N LEU A 125 3.00 -6.73 -1.19
CA LEU A 125 4.07 -6.59 -0.22
C LEU A 125 4.89 -7.87 -0.16
N LEU A 126 6.21 -7.71 -0.09
CA LEU A 126 7.16 -8.79 0.19
C LEU A 126 7.97 -8.45 1.43
N ARG A 127 8.04 -9.41 2.36
CA ARG A 127 8.91 -9.29 3.52
C ARG A 127 10.38 -9.37 3.11
N ARG A 128 11.19 -8.41 3.54
CA ARG A 128 12.64 -8.43 3.29
C ARG A 128 13.30 -9.42 4.26
N ARG A 129 13.92 -10.50 3.76
CA ARG A 129 14.74 -11.39 4.61
C ARG A 129 16.13 -10.80 4.81
N GLY A 130 16.64 -10.89 6.03
CA GLY A 130 17.90 -10.29 6.44
C GLY A 130 19.09 -10.83 5.66
N ASN A 131 19.68 -9.97 4.84
CA ASN A 131 21.14 -9.78 4.81
C ASN A 131 21.38 -8.27 4.67
N ALA A 132 21.04 -7.53 5.73
CA ALA A 132 21.32 -6.11 5.80
C ALA A 132 22.83 -5.95 6.02
N ARG A 133 23.61 -5.79 4.94
CA ARG A 133 24.83 -5.00 5.07
C ARG A 133 24.41 -3.62 5.57
N PRO A 134 25.03 -3.09 6.64
CA PRO A 134 24.76 -1.74 7.05
C PRO A 134 25.22 -0.83 5.92
N THR A 135 24.27 -0.25 5.18
CA THR A 135 24.57 0.93 4.37
C THR A 135 24.99 2.00 5.37
N LYS A 136 26.31 2.21 5.51
CA LYS A 136 26.87 3.41 6.12
C LYS A 136 26.22 4.59 5.40
N ARG A 137 25.18 5.17 6.00
CA ARG A 137 24.71 6.50 5.63
C ARG A 137 25.90 7.41 5.88
N ARG A 138 26.51 7.90 4.81
CA ARG A 138 27.37 9.08 4.88
C ARG A 138 26.53 10.19 5.53
N PRO A 139 27.01 10.85 6.59
CA PRO A 139 26.31 12.02 7.10
C PRO A 139 26.27 13.07 5.98
N ALA A 140 25.09 13.66 5.77
CA ALA A 140 24.94 14.82 4.92
C ALA A 140 25.91 15.89 5.42
N ARG A 141 26.81 16.34 4.54
CA ARG A 141 27.61 17.54 4.79
C ARG A 141 26.63 18.70 4.87
N ILE A 142 26.40 19.20 6.06
CA ILE A 142 25.86 20.54 6.27
C ILE A 142 27.00 21.48 5.90
N SER A 143 26.94 22.08 4.71
CA SER A 143 27.74 23.25 4.39
C SER A 143 27.00 24.47 4.96
N SER A 144 27.29 24.77 6.22
CA SER A 144 27.07 26.10 6.79
C SER A 144 28.23 26.99 6.32
N SER A 145 27.93 27.95 5.47
CA SER A 145 28.76 29.14 5.28
C SER A 145 27.91 30.34 5.63
N THR A 146 28.02 30.73 6.90
CA THR A 146 27.79 32.10 7.36
C THR A 146 29.17 32.74 7.53
N GLU A 147 29.25 34.04 7.26
CA GLU A 147 30.38 34.99 7.30
C GLU A 147 30.83 35.42 5.89
N ASP A 148 30.98 36.70 5.55
CA ASP A 148 30.58 37.95 6.21
C ASP A 148 30.70 39.09 5.16
N ALA A 149 30.18 40.26 5.51
CA ALA A 149 30.00 41.46 4.71
C ALA A 149 31.21 42.01 3.92
N THR A 150 30.95 42.70 2.80
CA THR A 150 31.61 43.98 2.46
C THR A 150 30.71 44.85 1.57
N LEU A 151 30.52 46.10 2.01
CA LEU A 151 29.86 47.23 1.34
C LEU A 151 30.43 47.53 -0.06
N ALA A 152 29.56 47.93 -1.00
CA ALA A 152 29.84 49.01 -1.95
C ALA A 152 28.53 49.61 -2.49
N ARG A 153 28.36 50.92 -2.33
CA ARG A 153 27.31 51.75 -2.97
C ARG A 153 27.60 51.89 -4.47
N PRO A 154 26.60 52.32 -5.26
CA PRO A 154 26.90 53.38 -6.20
C PRO A 154 25.88 54.52 -6.17
N ASP A 155 26.45 55.73 -6.18
CA ASP A 155 26.05 57.02 -6.77
C ASP A 155 24.57 57.30 -7.11
#